data_AF-A0A537H509-F1
#
_entry.id   AF-A0A537H509-F1
#
_cell.length_a   1.000
_cell.length_b   1.000
_cell.length_c   1.000
_cell.angle_alpha   90.00
_cell.angle_beta   90.00
_cell.angle_gamma   90.00
#
_symmetry.space_group_name_H-M   'P 1'
#
loop_
_entity.id
_entity.type
_entity.pdbx_description
1 polymer ?
#
loop_
_entity_poly.entity_id
_entity_poly.type
_entity_poly.pdbx_seq_one_letter_code
_entity_poly.pdbx_strand_id
1 'polypeptide(L)'
;MASQISEGQLETLSKQFKYFSEKVYPGSSPLYQHLAARIAEDHEILSVASHSRGGELVPNLFFAAVHFLLLHGVKHPLSTFFPSVSSGGDGDPYSYFRSFCLENEERVLNLISSRRVQTNEVQRCACLLPAFELVARESSGRPLSIVDIGASAGLNLLWDRYGYNYGNGRRCGDASSSVQIPCTLRGELNPPIPEILPLVESRVGIDLNPLDVRNQEEMLWLRSLVWPEHARRAELLQQAIELAKMNPPKLIARDVLEALPVVLSELPTDATICLFHSHTVYQFPQEIRDRLSSQIAEYSRRRNLFEVSFEWWRGRDQPMLELSRFHDDTRNEQLLAYCNPHGEWMQWAYRGHM
;
A
#
# COMPACT_ATOMS: atom_id res chain seq x y z
N MET A 1 35.58 1.12 -1.80
CA MET A 1 35.96 1.21 -0.37
C MET A 1 34.85 0.53 0.41
N ALA A 2 35.04 -0.73 0.80
CA ALA A 2 34.08 -1.44 1.63
C ALA A 2 34.04 -0.73 2.99
N SER A 3 32.92 -0.07 3.31
CA SER A 3 32.69 0.41 4.67
C SER A 3 32.71 -0.81 5.58
N GLN A 4 33.59 -0.82 6.58
CA GLN A 4 33.53 -1.85 7.63
C GLN A 4 32.15 -1.76 8.29
N ILE A 5 31.29 -2.73 8.00
CA ILE A 5 29.98 -2.85 8.64
C ILE A 5 30.25 -3.11 10.13
N SER A 6 29.69 -2.27 10.99
CA SER A 6 29.93 -2.41 12.42
C SER A 6 29.16 -3.62 12.98
N GLU A 7 29.74 -4.27 13.98
CA GLU A 7 29.11 -5.40 14.68
C GLU A 7 27.74 -5.01 15.27
N GLY A 8 27.61 -3.76 15.76
CA GLY A 8 26.34 -3.23 16.26
C GLY A 8 25.27 -3.04 15.17
N GLN A 9 25.65 -2.79 13.91
CA GLN A 9 24.71 -2.74 12.79
C GLN A 9 24.16 -4.14 12.49
N LEU A 10 25.02 -5.16 12.47
CA LEU A 10 24.60 -6.55 12.25
C LEU A 10 23.71 -7.05 13.41
N GLU A 11 24.03 -6.70 14.65
CA GLU A 11 23.20 -7.06 15.81
C GLU A 11 21.79 -6.43 15.71
N THR A 12 21.71 -5.18 15.26
CA THR A 12 20.43 -4.48 15.04
C THR A 12 19.60 -5.18 13.95
N LEU A 13 20.24 -5.57 12.84
CA LEU A 13 19.57 -6.29 11.75
C LEU A 13 19.12 -7.69 12.18
N SER A 14 19.96 -8.42 12.93
CA SER A 14 19.59 -9.72 13.51
C SER A 14 18.31 -9.60 14.36
N LYS A 15 18.24 -8.61 15.26
CA LYS A 15 17.04 -8.33 16.06
C LYS A 15 15.83 -7.99 15.20
N GLN A 16 16.01 -7.26 14.09
CA GLN A 16 14.93 -6.93 13.18
C GLN A 16 14.39 -8.17 12.45
N PHE A 17 15.25 -9.01 11.87
CA PHE A 17 14.83 -10.27 11.23
C PHE A 17 14.15 -11.20 12.24
N LYS A 18 14.69 -11.32 13.46
CA LYS A 18 14.07 -12.08 14.53
C LYS A 18 12.66 -11.56 14.86
N TYR A 19 12.50 -10.26 15.06
CA TYR A 19 11.19 -9.65 15.30
C TYR A 19 10.19 -9.96 14.16
N PHE A 20 10.62 -9.85 12.91
CA PHE A 20 9.76 -10.17 11.77
C PHE A 20 9.36 -11.65 11.73
N SER A 21 10.29 -12.56 12.02
CA SER A 21 10.02 -13.99 12.12
C SER A 21 9.03 -14.34 13.26
N GLU A 22 9.03 -13.58 14.36
CA GLU A 22 8.21 -13.86 15.54
C GLU A 22 6.87 -13.13 15.53
N LYS A 23 6.75 -11.99 14.82
CA LYS A 23 5.61 -11.06 14.94
C LYS A 23 4.96 -10.65 13.63
N VAL A 24 5.68 -10.65 12.52
CA VAL A 24 5.18 -10.08 11.24
C VAL A 24 4.76 -11.16 10.26
N TYR A 25 5.61 -12.17 10.04
CA TYR A 25 5.33 -13.25 9.10
C TYR A 25 4.43 -14.39 9.61
N PRO A 26 4.37 -14.71 10.94
CA PRO A 26 3.54 -15.81 11.43
C PRO A 26 2.08 -15.70 11.01
N GLY A 27 1.54 -16.82 10.51
CA GLY A 27 0.16 -16.93 10.03
C GLY A 27 -0.10 -16.33 8.64
N SER A 28 0.92 -15.74 8.00
CA SER A 28 0.75 -15.07 6.70
C SER A 28 1.79 -15.50 5.65
N SER A 29 3.09 -15.60 5.98
CA SER A 29 4.12 -16.16 5.10
C SER A 29 5.04 -17.13 5.85
N PRO A 30 4.73 -18.44 5.84
CA PRO A 30 5.59 -19.46 6.43
C PRO A 30 7.01 -19.47 5.86
N LEU A 31 7.18 -19.20 4.55
CA LEU A 31 8.50 -19.16 3.93
C LEU A 31 9.34 -18.01 4.51
N TYR A 32 8.81 -16.78 4.50
CA TYR A 32 9.56 -15.63 5.02
C TYR A 32 9.76 -15.71 6.53
N GLN A 33 8.81 -16.31 7.26
CA GLN A 33 8.97 -16.61 8.68
C GLN A 33 10.22 -17.47 8.92
N HIS A 34 10.31 -18.61 8.23
CA HIS A 34 11.43 -19.55 8.37
C HIS A 34 12.75 -18.92 7.95
N LEU A 35 12.79 -18.28 6.76
CA LEU A 35 13.99 -17.63 6.26
C LEU A 35 14.48 -16.53 7.21
N ALA A 36 13.59 -15.68 7.72
CA ALA A 36 13.96 -14.58 8.61
C ALA A 36 14.57 -15.09 9.93
N ALA A 37 14.05 -16.18 10.49
CA ALA A 37 14.61 -16.79 11.69
C ALA A 37 16.06 -17.28 11.46
N ARG A 38 16.33 -17.88 10.31
CA ARG A 38 17.67 -18.37 9.94
C ARG A 38 18.64 -17.25 9.58
N ILE A 39 18.17 -16.20 8.89
CA ILE A 39 18.98 -15.01 8.56
C ILE A 39 19.43 -14.30 9.84
N ALA A 40 18.60 -14.23 10.88
CA ALA A 40 18.95 -13.59 12.13
C ALA A 40 20.22 -14.20 12.80
N GLU A 41 20.60 -15.42 12.42
CA GLU A 41 21.75 -16.15 12.94
C GLU A 41 22.95 -16.21 11.95
N ASP A 42 22.82 -15.66 10.73
CA ASP A 42 23.82 -15.78 9.67
C ASP A 42 24.50 -14.43 9.38
N HIS A 43 25.71 -14.26 9.91
CA HIS A 43 26.49 -13.04 9.76
C HIS A 43 26.80 -12.68 8.29
N GLU A 44 27.00 -13.66 7.41
CA GLU A 44 27.34 -13.39 6.01
C GLU A 44 26.12 -12.83 5.27
N ILE A 45 24.94 -13.42 5.48
CA ILE A 45 23.71 -12.92 4.87
C ILE A 45 23.27 -11.58 5.49
N LEU A 46 23.46 -11.39 6.80
CA LEU A 46 23.22 -10.09 7.44
C LEU A 46 24.15 -9.00 6.88
N SER A 47 25.39 -9.34 6.54
CA SER A 47 26.33 -8.43 5.88
C SER A 47 25.81 -7.98 4.51
N VAL A 48 25.30 -8.90 3.68
CA VAL A 48 24.64 -8.54 2.42
C VAL A 48 23.44 -7.63 2.68
N ALA A 49 22.52 -8.03 3.57
CA ALA A 49 21.31 -7.27 3.88
C ALA A 49 21.61 -5.86 4.44
N SER A 50 22.76 -5.64 5.08
CA SER A 50 23.16 -4.36 5.66
C SER A 50 23.42 -3.24 4.64
N HIS A 51 23.57 -3.60 3.36
CA HIS A 51 23.70 -2.65 2.25
C HIS A 51 22.34 -2.10 1.78
N SER A 52 21.26 -2.49 2.44
CA SER A 52 19.93 -1.95 2.20
C SER A 52 19.90 -0.43 2.36
N ARG A 53 19.14 0.22 1.50
CA ARG A 53 18.87 1.65 1.56
C ARG A 53 18.37 2.06 2.94
N GLY A 54 18.93 3.13 3.49
CA GLY A 54 18.53 3.66 4.78
C GLY A 54 17.06 4.09 4.83
N GLY A 55 16.39 3.80 5.96
CA GLY A 55 14.98 4.13 6.19
C GLY A 55 13.99 3.05 5.74
N GLU A 56 14.45 2.01 5.05
CA GLU A 56 13.59 0.91 4.58
C GLU A 56 13.43 -0.19 5.63
N LEU A 57 12.34 -0.96 5.51
CA LEU A 57 12.17 -2.20 6.28
C LEU A 57 13.00 -3.31 5.66
N VAL A 58 14.25 -3.45 6.13
CA VAL A 58 15.27 -4.33 5.55
C VAL A 58 14.79 -5.76 5.26
N PRO A 59 14.07 -6.47 6.16
CA PRO A 59 13.59 -7.82 5.83
C PRO A 59 12.69 -7.87 4.59
N ASN A 60 11.75 -6.94 4.47
CA ASN A 60 10.84 -6.88 3.32
C ASN A 60 11.58 -6.48 2.03
N LEU A 61 12.51 -5.52 2.11
CA LEU A 61 13.30 -5.10 0.95
C LEU A 61 14.19 -6.23 0.43
N PHE A 62 14.87 -6.92 1.35
CA PHE A 62 15.79 -8.01 1.04
C PHE A 62 15.05 -9.20 0.41
N PHE A 63 13.92 -9.61 0.99
CA PHE A 63 13.10 -10.66 0.41
C PHE A 63 12.48 -10.26 -0.94
N ALA A 64 12.06 -9.00 -1.09
CA ALA A 64 11.56 -8.52 -2.39
C ALA A 64 12.63 -8.52 -3.47
N ALA A 65 13.90 -8.27 -3.15
CA ALA A 65 15.01 -8.38 -4.09
C ALA A 65 15.22 -9.82 -4.56
N VAL A 66 15.24 -10.79 -3.64
CA VAL A 66 15.34 -12.21 -4.00
C VAL A 66 14.14 -12.65 -4.82
N HIS A 67 12.93 -12.32 -4.37
CA HIS A 67 11.70 -12.67 -5.06
C HIS A 67 11.62 -12.04 -6.46
N PHE A 68 12.08 -10.80 -6.61
CA PHE A 68 12.17 -10.12 -7.91
C PHE A 68 13.07 -10.89 -8.88
N LEU A 69 14.26 -11.30 -8.46
CA LEU A 69 15.18 -12.06 -9.30
C LEU A 69 14.60 -13.42 -9.71
N LEU A 70 13.90 -14.11 -8.80
CA LEU A 70 13.21 -15.36 -9.12
C LEU A 70 12.06 -15.16 -10.11
N LEU A 71 11.20 -14.16 -9.90
CA LEU A 71 10.12 -13.80 -10.84
C LEU A 71 10.64 -13.35 -12.20
N HIS A 72 11.80 -12.67 -12.23
CA HIS A 72 12.50 -12.26 -13.45
C HIS A 72 13.11 -13.47 -14.21
N GLY A 73 13.09 -14.67 -13.62
CA GLY A 73 13.46 -15.91 -14.31
C GLY A 73 14.88 -16.40 -14.03
N VAL A 74 15.53 -15.95 -12.96
CA VAL A 74 16.82 -16.51 -12.54
C VAL A 74 16.63 -17.96 -12.13
N LYS A 75 17.26 -18.87 -12.87
CA LYS A 75 17.16 -20.32 -12.63
C LYS A 75 17.99 -20.70 -11.41
N HIS A 76 17.32 -21.14 -10.35
CA HIS A 76 17.97 -21.66 -9.15
C HIS A 76 17.00 -22.60 -8.39
N PRO A 77 17.47 -23.66 -7.71
CA PRO A 77 16.60 -24.56 -6.93
C PRO A 77 15.72 -23.87 -5.89
N LEU A 78 16.15 -22.72 -5.36
CA LEU A 78 15.35 -21.88 -4.45
C LEU A 78 13.93 -21.59 -4.99
N SER A 79 13.77 -21.47 -6.31
CA SER A 79 12.48 -21.19 -6.96
C SER A 79 11.38 -22.19 -6.58
N THR A 80 11.71 -23.44 -6.26
CA THR A 80 10.72 -24.47 -5.89
C THR A 80 10.02 -24.18 -4.57
N PHE A 81 10.64 -23.37 -3.70
CA PHE A 81 10.11 -23.01 -2.39
C PHE A 81 9.24 -21.75 -2.42
N PHE A 82 9.22 -21.00 -3.53
CA PHE A 82 8.41 -19.79 -3.69
C PHE A 82 7.10 -20.14 -4.43
N PRO A 83 5.94 -20.22 -3.74
CA PRO A 83 4.67 -20.62 -4.35
C PRO A 83 4.21 -19.69 -5.49
N SER A 84 4.73 -18.48 -5.52
CA SER A 84 4.54 -17.48 -6.57
C SER A 84 5.30 -17.75 -7.87
N VAL A 85 6.29 -18.65 -7.86
CA VAL A 85 7.19 -18.94 -8.98
C VAL A 85 7.02 -20.39 -9.43
N SER A 86 6.98 -21.32 -8.48
CA SER A 86 6.83 -22.76 -8.74
C SER A 86 6.15 -23.46 -7.56
N SER A 87 5.69 -24.68 -7.78
CA SER A 87 5.18 -25.57 -6.74
C SER A 87 6.13 -26.76 -6.54
N GLY A 88 6.31 -27.20 -5.29
CA GLY A 88 6.88 -28.53 -5.00
C GLY A 88 8.25 -28.57 -4.32
N GLY A 89 8.71 -27.49 -3.69
CA GLY A 89 9.86 -27.55 -2.81
C GLY A 89 9.51 -28.21 -1.47
N ASP A 90 10.12 -29.36 -1.19
CA ASP A 90 10.08 -30.02 0.11
C ASP A 90 11.43 -29.83 0.85
N GLY A 91 11.40 -29.77 2.18
CA GLY A 91 12.58 -29.63 3.03
C GLY A 91 12.88 -28.19 3.46
N ASP A 92 14.10 -27.96 3.94
CA ASP A 92 14.54 -26.65 4.45
C ASP A 92 14.99 -25.73 3.29
N PRO A 93 14.30 -24.60 3.04
CA PRO A 93 14.66 -23.68 1.95
C PRO A 93 15.94 -22.88 2.21
N TYR A 94 16.45 -22.84 3.45
CA TYR A 94 17.44 -21.85 3.85
C TYR A 94 18.80 -22.03 3.17
N SER A 95 19.27 -23.27 3.00
CA SER A 95 20.54 -23.52 2.31
C SER A 95 20.52 -23.03 0.86
N TYR A 96 19.39 -23.22 0.16
CA TYR A 96 19.15 -22.72 -1.19
C TYR A 96 18.98 -21.20 -1.21
N PHE A 97 18.36 -20.61 -0.18
CA PHE A 97 18.24 -19.16 -0.07
C PHE A 97 19.61 -18.52 0.08
N ARG A 98 20.42 -19.07 0.98
CA ARG A 98 21.79 -18.62 1.23
C ARG A 98 22.65 -18.73 -0.03
N SER A 99 22.64 -19.88 -0.71
CA SER A 99 23.42 -20.05 -1.96
C SER A 99 22.97 -19.06 -3.03
N PHE A 100 21.66 -18.87 -3.20
CA PHE A 100 21.12 -17.91 -4.17
C PHE A 100 21.61 -16.48 -3.91
N CYS A 101 21.55 -16.03 -2.66
CA CYS A 101 22.00 -14.69 -2.27
C CYS A 101 23.48 -14.47 -2.56
N LEU A 102 24.34 -15.46 -2.29
CA LEU A 102 25.78 -15.35 -2.53
C LEU A 102 26.14 -15.49 -4.01
N GLU A 103 25.49 -16.40 -4.75
CA GLU A 103 25.68 -16.55 -6.19
C GLU A 103 25.19 -15.34 -6.99
N ASN A 104 24.22 -14.58 -6.45
CA ASN A 104 23.64 -13.39 -7.08
C ASN A 104 23.95 -12.10 -6.30
N GLU A 105 25.01 -12.08 -5.49
CA GLU A 105 25.28 -11.02 -4.52
C GLU A 105 25.25 -9.63 -5.15
N GLU A 106 25.95 -9.41 -6.26
CA GLU A 106 25.99 -8.12 -6.95
C GLU A 106 24.59 -7.62 -7.34
N ARG A 107 23.73 -8.53 -7.83
CA ARG A 107 22.37 -8.20 -8.25
C ARG A 107 21.48 -7.89 -7.06
N VAL A 108 21.62 -8.63 -5.97
CA VAL A 108 20.90 -8.38 -4.71
C VAL A 108 21.33 -7.04 -4.12
N LEU A 109 22.64 -6.76 -4.03
CA LEU A 109 23.19 -5.50 -3.53
C LEU A 109 22.69 -4.30 -4.36
N ASN A 110 22.67 -4.41 -5.69
CA ASN A 110 22.15 -3.37 -6.56
C ASN A 110 20.67 -3.09 -6.30
N LEU A 111 19.85 -4.11 -6.07
CA LEU A 111 18.42 -3.95 -5.79
C LEU A 111 18.18 -3.32 -4.42
N ILE A 112 18.79 -3.85 -3.35
CA ILE A 112 18.52 -3.37 -1.98
C ILE A 112 19.09 -1.99 -1.69
N SER A 113 20.13 -1.56 -2.41
CA SER A 113 20.70 -0.22 -2.25
C SER A 113 19.93 0.87 -3.01
N SER A 114 19.20 0.51 -4.07
CA SER A 114 18.54 1.47 -4.96
C SER A 114 17.01 1.53 -4.79
N ARG A 115 16.37 0.37 -4.60
CA ARG A 115 14.92 0.24 -4.53
C ARG A 115 14.36 0.64 -3.16
N ARG A 116 13.04 0.83 -3.13
CA ARG A 116 12.27 1.16 -1.92
C ARG A 116 11.18 0.11 -1.72
N VAL A 117 10.80 -0.10 -0.46
CA VAL A 117 9.58 -0.82 -0.11
C VAL A 117 8.40 0.08 -0.43
N GLN A 118 7.64 -0.28 -1.47
CA GLN A 118 6.53 0.51 -1.96
C GLN A 118 5.35 -0.40 -2.32
N THR A 119 4.25 -0.29 -1.58
CA THR A 119 3.07 -1.13 -1.79
C THR A 119 1.96 -0.34 -2.47
N ASN A 120 1.20 -0.96 -3.36
CA ASN A 120 -0.06 -0.42 -3.87
C ASN A 120 -1.17 -1.46 -3.66
N GLU A 121 -1.81 -1.41 -2.49
CA GLU A 121 -2.79 -2.42 -2.10
C GLU A 121 -4.20 -2.09 -2.60
N VAL A 122 -4.56 -2.67 -3.75
CA VAL A 122 -5.84 -2.44 -4.45
C VAL A 122 -7.04 -2.83 -3.60
N GLN A 123 -6.92 -3.88 -2.79
CA GLN A 123 -8.02 -4.37 -1.97
C GLN A 123 -8.50 -3.35 -0.93
N ARG A 124 -7.66 -2.38 -0.54
CA ARG A 124 -8.05 -1.27 0.34
C ARG A 124 -9.16 -0.39 -0.23
N CYS A 125 -9.35 -0.36 -1.55
CA CYS A 125 -10.47 0.37 -2.17
C CYS A 125 -11.83 -0.07 -1.61
N ALA A 126 -11.99 -1.33 -1.19
CA ALA A 126 -13.24 -1.79 -0.58
C ALA A 126 -13.52 -1.16 0.80
N CYS A 127 -12.48 -0.77 1.54
CA CYS A 127 -12.62 0.00 2.77
C CYS A 127 -12.80 1.50 2.50
N LEU A 128 -12.18 2.04 1.45
CA LEU A 128 -12.26 3.47 1.09
C LEU A 128 -13.62 3.85 0.47
N LEU A 129 -14.21 2.97 -0.33
CA LEU A 129 -15.44 3.25 -1.08
C LEU A 129 -16.59 3.81 -0.21
N PRO A 130 -16.92 3.24 0.97
CA PRO A 130 -17.98 3.78 1.81
C PRO A 130 -17.69 5.19 2.36
N ALA A 131 -16.42 5.55 2.54
CA ALA A 131 -16.05 6.91 2.91
C ALA A 131 -16.25 7.89 1.74
N PHE A 132 -15.88 7.49 0.51
CA PHE A 132 -16.15 8.29 -0.69
C PHE A 132 -17.64 8.48 -0.95
N GLU A 133 -18.45 7.45 -0.66
CA GLU A 133 -19.91 7.56 -0.71
C GLU A 133 -20.46 8.58 0.30
N LEU A 134 -19.94 8.61 1.54
CA LEU A 134 -20.33 9.64 2.51
C LEU A 134 -19.97 11.05 2.01
N VAL A 135 -18.76 11.22 1.47
CA VAL A 135 -18.32 12.51 0.90
C VAL A 135 -19.25 12.94 -0.23
N ALA A 136 -19.64 12.02 -1.11
CA ALA A 136 -20.56 12.30 -2.21
C ALA A 136 -21.96 12.71 -1.73
N ARG A 137 -22.51 12.02 -0.72
CA ARG A 137 -23.80 12.36 -0.10
C ARG A 137 -23.77 13.75 0.54
N GLU A 138 -22.73 14.05 1.32
CA GLU A 138 -22.56 15.37 1.95
C GLU A 138 -22.32 16.49 0.93
N SER A 139 -21.94 16.13 -0.29
CA SER A 139 -21.72 17.04 -1.42
C SER A 139 -22.92 17.20 -2.34
N SER A 140 -24.10 16.70 -1.95
CA SER A 140 -25.32 16.72 -2.77
C SER A 140 -25.11 16.12 -4.18
N GLY A 141 -24.28 15.08 -4.29
CA GLY A 141 -24.04 14.36 -5.55
C GLY A 141 -23.11 15.06 -6.55
N ARG A 142 -22.43 16.16 -6.16
CA ARG A 142 -21.37 16.76 -6.98
C ARG A 142 -20.27 15.72 -7.26
N PRO A 143 -19.68 15.70 -8.48
CA PRO A 143 -18.63 14.76 -8.78
C PRO A 143 -17.39 15.03 -7.93
N LEU A 144 -16.62 13.97 -7.63
CA LEU A 144 -15.44 14.03 -6.79
C LEU A 144 -14.20 14.37 -7.63
N SER A 145 -13.37 15.26 -7.12
CA SER A 145 -11.97 15.41 -7.50
C SER A 145 -11.12 14.71 -6.45
N ILE A 146 -10.58 13.56 -6.84
CA ILE A 146 -9.89 12.62 -5.96
C ILE A 146 -8.39 12.91 -5.98
N VAL A 147 -7.78 13.02 -4.80
CA VAL A 147 -6.33 13.20 -4.66
C VAL A 147 -5.77 12.12 -3.74
N ASP A 148 -4.86 11.29 -4.24
CA ASP A 148 -4.18 10.22 -3.47
C ASP A 148 -2.80 10.68 -3.02
N ILE A 149 -2.51 10.65 -1.72
CA ILE A 149 -1.20 10.97 -1.14
C ILE A 149 -0.45 9.65 -0.86
N GLY A 150 0.70 9.49 -1.52
CA GLY A 150 1.45 8.22 -1.56
C GLY A 150 0.87 7.25 -2.57
N ALA A 151 0.52 7.77 -3.76
CA ALA A 151 -0.27 7.06 -4.75
C ALA A 151 0.42 5.82 -5.35
N SER A 152 1.75 5.69 -5.23
CA SER A 152 2.53 4.62 -5.84
C SER A 152 2.31 4.52 -7.37
N ALA A 153 1.73 3.43 -7.87
CA ALA A 153 1.35 3.25 -9.27
C ALA A 153 -0.03 3.85 -9.60
N GLY A 154 -0.68 4.49 -8.63
CA GLY A 154 -1.99 5.14 -8.77
C GLY A 154 -3.17 4.18 -8.83
N LEU A 155 -3.01 2.90 -8.49
CA LEU A 155 -4.07 1.90 -8.67
C LEU A 155 -5.30 2.19 -7.81
N ASN A 156 -5.14 2.86 -6.66
CA ASN A 156 -6.25 3.20 -5.79
C ASN A 156 -7.06 4.41 -6.29
N LEU A 157 -6.49 5.21 -7.21
CA LEU A 157 -7.22 6.28 -7.91
C LEU A 157 -8.27 5.73 -8.88
N LEU A 158 -8.25 4.43 -9.19
CA LEU A 158 -9.17 3.75 -10.11
C LEU A 158 -10.30 3.01 -9.37
N TRP A 159 -10.55 3.35 -8.11
CA TRP A 159 -11.58 2.73 -7.27
C TRP A 159 -12.97 2.71 -7.93
N ASP A 160 -13.29 3.72 -8.74
CA ASP A 160 -14.56 3.85 -9.45
C ASP A 160 -14.68 2.95 -10.70
N ARG A 161 -13.61 2.23 -11.05
CA ARG A 161 -13.54 1.30 -12.20
C ARG A 161 -13.49 -0.18 -11.79
N TYR A 162 -13.66 -0.45 -10.50
CA TYR A 162 -13.61 -1.79 -9.94
C TYR A 162 -15.01 -2.29 -9.57
N GLY A 163 -15.15 -3.61 -9.47
CA GLY A 163 -16.31 -4.24 -8.87
C GLY A 163 -16.04 -4.62 -7.42
N TYR A 164 -17.07 -4.56 -6.57
CA TYR A 164 -16.96 -4.86 -5.14
C TYR A 164 -17.98 -5.90 -4.72
N ASN A 165 -17.57 -6.77 -3.79
CA ASN A 165 -18.43 -7.79 -3.18
C ASN A 165 -18.27 -7.77 -1.65
N TYR A 166 -19.32 -7.32 -0.96
CA TYR A 166 -19.36 -7.21 0.49
C TYR A 166 -20.04 -8.42 1.17
N GLY A 167 -20.34 -9.48 0.42
CA GLY A 167 -21.06 -10.66 0.91
C GLY A 167 -22.56 -10.45 1.00
N ASN A 168 -23.32 -11.52 1.29
CA ASN A 168 -24.78 -11.50 1.48
C ASN A 168 -25.56 -10.81 0.33
N GLY A 169 -25.10 -11.00 -0.91
CA GLY A 169 -25.70 -10.38 -2.10
C GLY A 169 -25.37 -8.90 -2.31
N ARG A 170 -24.63 -8.25 -1.40
CA ARG A 170 -24.22 -6.85 -1.53
C ARG A 170 -23.05 -6.71 -2.48
N ARG A 171 -23.32 -6.19 -3.67
CA ARG A 171 -22.34 -5.89 -4.70
C ARG A 171 -22.57 -4.48 -5.23
N CYS A 172 -21.50 -3.82 -5.67
CA CYS A 172 -21.57 -2.52 -6.33
C CYS A 172 -20.37 -2.34 -7.27
N GLY A 173 -20.38 -1.26 -8.05
CA GLY A 173 -19.36 -0.97 -9.05
C GLY A 173 -19.52 -1.77 -10.33
N ASP A 174 -18.44 -1.84 -11.11
CA ASP A 174 -18.46 -2.43 -12.43
C ASP A 174 -18.37 -3.97 -12.36
N ALA A 175 -19.48 -4.64 -12.65
CA ALA A 175 -19.55 -6.10 -12.69
C ALA A 175 -18.76 -6.72 -13.87
N SER A 176 -18.41 -5.93 -14.88
CA SER A 176 -17.60 -6.35 -16.03
C SER A 176 -16.10 -6.12 -15.85
N SER A 177 -15.70 -5.36 -14.81
CA SER A 177 -14.31 -5.11 -14.49
C SER A 177 -13.59 -6.41 -14.14
N SER A 178 -12.38 -6.58 -14.68
CA SER A 178 -11.51 -7.70 -14.29
C SER A 178 -11.10 -7.64 -12.82
N VAL A 179 -11.13 -6.45 -12.21
CA VAL A 179 -10.80 -6.22 -10.81
C VAL A 179 -12.07 -6.35 -9.96
N GLN A 180 -12.19 -7.47 -9.27
CA GLN A 180 -13.32 -7.76 -8.37
C GLN A 180 -12.82 -7.90 -6.93
N ILE A 181 -13.14 -6.91 -6.09
CA ILE A 181 -12.60 -6.77 -4.75
C ILE A 181 -13.60 -7.31 -3.71
N PRO A 182 -13.27 -8.40 -3.01
CA PRO A 182 -14.06 -8.87 -1.88
C PRO A 182 -13.72 -8.08 -0.60
N CYS A 183 -14.71 -7.86 0.25
CA CYS A 183 -14.49 -7.36 1.62
C CYS A 183 -15.53 -7.96 2.57
N THR A 184 -15.07 -8.57 3.66
CA THR A 184 -15.96 -9.12 4.68
C THR A 184 -16.42 -8.01 5.61
N LEU A 185 -17.73 -7.76 5.65
CA LEU A 185 -18.30 -6.86 6.64
C LEU A 185 -18.38 -7.55 8.01
N ARG A 186 -17.91 -6.84 9.05
CA ARG A 186 -17.94 -7.26 10.45
C ARG A 186 -18.73 -6.28 11.30
N GLY A 187 -19.20 -6.75 12.46
CA GLY A 187 -20.01 -5.95 13.38
C GLY A 187 -21.48 -5.83 12.94
N GLU A 188 -22.24 -5.07 13.71
CA GLU A 188 -23.69 -4.93 13.52
C GLU A 188 -24.06 -3.77 12.60
N LEU A 189 -23.20 -2.75 12.53
CA LEU A 189 -23.44 -1.57 11.70
C LEU A 189 -23.05 -1.84 10.26
N ASN A 190 -23.86 -1.33 9.34
CA ASN A 190 -23.62 -1.47 7.92
C ASN A 190 -22.98 -0.19 7.37
N PRO A 191 -21.89 -0.30 6.58
CA PRO A 191 -21.37 0.84 5.85
C PRO A 191 -22.36 1.29 4.76
N PRO A 192 -22.33 2.57 4.36
CA PRO A 192 -23.07 3.05 3.20
C PRO A 192 -22.42 2.50 1.92
N ILE A 193 -22.95 1.39 1.42
CA ILE A 193 -22.55 0.85 0.11
C ILE A 193 -23.47 1.48 -0.95
N PRO A 194 -22.92 2.19 -1.94
CA PRO A 194 -23.72 2.81 -3.00
C PRO A 194 -24.33 1.78 -3.94
N GLU A 195 -25.53 2.07 -4.45
CA GLU A 195 -26.09 1.35 -5.61
C GLU A 195 -25.41 1.83 -6.91
N ILE A 196 -25.12 3.13 -7.00
CA ILE A 196 -24.42 3.77 -8.11
C ILE A 196 -23.18 4.46 -7.53
N LEU A 197 -22.00 4.13 -8.05
CA LEU A 197 -20.76 4.72 -7.56
C LEU A 197 -20.75 6.25 -7.72
N PRO A 198 -20.15 7.00 -6.78
CA PRO A 198 -19.96 8.43 -6.95
C PRO A 198 -19.20 8.76 -8.24
N LEU A 199 -19.64 9.82 -8.92
CA LEU A 199 -18.98 10.31 -10.13
C LEU A 199 -17.60 10.87 -9.78
N VAL A 200 -16.59 10.59 -10.61
CA VAL A 200 -15.23 11.13 -10.48
C VAL A 200 -14.95 12.06 -11.65
N GLU A 201 -14.82 13.35 -11.37
CA GLU A 201 -14.47 14.37 -12.37
C GLU A 201 -12.98 14.34 -12.70
N SER A 202 -12.14 14.27 -11.66
CA SER A 202 -10.69 14.27 -11.81
C SER A 202 -10.01 13.40 -10.77
N ARG A 203 -8.82 12.88 -11.11
CA ARG A 203 -8.00 12.05 -10.23
C ARG A 203 -6.54 12.42 -10.37
N VAL A 204 -5.86 12.67 -9.25
CA VAL A 204 -4.44 13.02 -9.21
C VAL A 204 -3.76 12.26 -8.07
N GLY A 205 -2.66 11.57 -8.36
CA GLY A 205 -1.79 10.99 -7.33
C GLY A 205 -0.58 11.86 -7.10
N ILE A 206 -0.18 12.00 -5.84
CA ILE A 206 1.09 12.62 -5.43
C ILE A 206 1.93 11.53 -4.77
N ASP A 207 3.14 11.33 -5.26
CA ASP A 207 4.10 10.39 -4.66
C ASP A 207 5.52 10.92 -4.84
N LEU A 208 6.43 10.59 -3.92
CA LEU A 208 7.85 10.94 -4.05
C LEU A 208 8.53 10.14 -5.17
N ASN A 209 8.05 8.93 -5.43
CA ASN A 209 8.58 8.01 -6.44
C ASN A 209 7.41 7.23 -7.09
N PRO A 210 6.54 7.89 -7.86
CA PRO A 210 5.43 7.21 -8.53
C PRO A 210 5.96 6.17 -9.52
N LEU A 211 5.22 5.09 -9.69
CA LEU A 211 5.55 4.01 -10.62
C LEU A 211 4.76 4.15 -11.92
N ASP A 212 5.42 3.95 -13.06
CA ASP A 212 4.79 3.86 -14.36
C ASP A 212 4.24 2.44 -14.59
N VAL A 213 2.92 2.32 -14.65
CA VAL A 213 2.22 1.04 -14.93
C VAL A 213 2.59 0.41 -16.27
N ARG A 214 3.21 1.16 -17.19
CA ARG A 214 3.72 0.66 -18.48
C ARG A 214 5.15 0.16 -18.38
N ASN A 215 5.89 0.50 -17.32
CA ASN A 215 7.23 0.00 -17.07
C ASN A 215 7.16 -1.41 -16.44
N GLN A 216 7.53 -2.42 -17.23
CA GLN A 216 7.46 -3.82 -16.82
C GLN A 216 8.36 -4.13 -15.62
N GLU A 217 9.54 -3.51 -15.53
CA GLU A 217 10.48 -3.72 -14.42
C GLU A 217 9.96 -3.15 -13.10
N GLU A 218 9.29 -1.99 -13.16
CA GLU A 218 8.64 -1.39 -11.99
C GLU A 218 7.45 -2.21 -11.52
N MET A 219 6.64 -2.73 -12.45
CA MET A 219 5.51 -3.60 -12.11
C MET A 219 5.98 -4.95 -11.56
N LEU A 220 7.10 -5.49 -12.06
CA LEU A 220 7.72 -6.70 -11.52
C LEU A 220 8.27 -6.46 -10.10
N TRP A 221 8.85 -5.28 -9.83
CA TRP A 221 9.26 -4.87 -8.49
C TRP A 221 8.06 -4.72 -7.54
N LEU A 222 7.00 -4.04 -7.99
CA LEU A 222 5.77 -3.91 -7.21
C LEU A 222 5.15 -5.28 -6.89
N ARG A 223 5.21 -6.21 -7.86
CA ARG A 223 4.79 -7.60 -7.68
C ARG A 223 5.66 -8.37 -6.69
N SER A 224 6.97 -8.16 -6.66
CA SER A 224 7.87 -8.90 -5.76
C SER A 224 7.68 -8.52 -4.28
N LEU A 225 7.14 -7.33 -4.02
CA LEU A 225 6.74 -6.86 -2.69
C LEU A 225 5.46 -7.54 -2.16
N VAL A 226 4.69 -8.21 -3.03
CA VAL A 226 3.62 -9.12 -2.60
C VAL A 226 4.22 -10.47 -2.24
N TRP A 227 3.98 -10.90 -1.00
CA TRP A 227 4.60 -12.11 -0.46
C TRP A 227 4.25 -13.36 -1.26
N PRO A 228 5.13 -14.37 -1.30
CA PRO A 228 5.00 -15.53 -2.19
C PRO A 228 3.69 -16.30 -2.03
N GLU A 229 3.19 -16.41 -0.80
CA GLU A 229 1.95 -17.10 -0.46
C GLU A 229 0.68 -16.31 -0.79
N HIS A 230 0.78 -14.99 -1.01
CA HIS A 230 -0.37 -14.10 -1.22
C HIS A 230 -0.83 -14.09 -2.68
N ALA A 231 -1.14 -15.27 -3.23
CA ALA A 231 -1.52 -15.45 -4.64
C ALA A 231 -2.70 -14.58 -5.07
N ARG A 232 -3.75 -14.48 -4.23
CA ARG A 232 -4.93 -13.64 -4.52
C ARG A 232 -4.59 -12.15 -4.61
N ARG A 233 -3.73 -11.65 -3.70
CA ARG A 233 -3.29 -10.25 -3.72
C ARG A 233 -2.43 -9.97 -4.95
N ALA A 234 -1.59 -10.93 -5.33
CA ALA A 234 -0.78 -10.84 -6.54
C ALA A 234 -1.65 -10.82 -7.81
N GLU A 235 -2.67 -11.65 -7.90
CA GLU A 235 -3.61 -11.68 -9.01
C GLU A 235 -4.41 -10.37 -9.11
N LEU A 236 -4.94 -9.88 -7.99
CA LEU A 236 -5.68 -8.62 -7.95
C LEU A 236 -4.81 -7.43 -8.36
N LEU A 237 -3.56 -7.39 -7.88
CA LEU A 237 -2.56 -6.41 -8.30
C LEU A 237 -2.36 -6.46 -9.82
N GLN A 238 -2.16 -7.64 -10.39
CA GLN A 238 -1.95 -7.79 -11.84
C GLN A 238 -3.17 -7.32 -12.65
N GLN A 239 -4.38 -7.68 -12.24
CA GLN A 239 -5.61 -7.23 -12.89
C GLN A 239 -5.74 -5.70 -12.87
N ALA A 240 -5.43 -5.08 -11.74
CA ALA A 240 -5.46 -3.63 -11.60
C ALA A 240 -4.39 -2.92 -12.45
N ILE A 241 -3.19 -3.50 -12.54
CA ILE A 241 -2.13 -3.00 -13.43
C ILE A 241 -2.59 -3.04 -14.89
N GLU A 242 -3.16 -4.14 -15.36
CA GLU A 242 -3.66 -4.24 -16.74
C GLU A 242 -4.80 -3.25 -17.02
N LEU A 243 -5.70 -3.06 -16.06
CA LEU A 243 -6.75 -2.05 -16.18
C LEU A 243 -6.16 -0.63 -16.23
N ALA A 244 -5.18 -0.32 -15.38
CA ALA A 244 -4.53 0.98 -15.32
C ALA A 244 -3.78 1.31 -16.62
N LYS A 245 -3.15 0.33 -17.28
CA LYS A 245 -2.44 0.56 -18.56
C LYS A 245 -3.32 1.14 -19.66
N MET A 246 -4.62 0.80 -19.66
CA MET A 246 -5.58 1.30 -20.66
C MET A 246 -5.79 2.81 -20.55
N ASN A 247 -5.84 3.35 -19.32
CA ASN A 247 -5.96 4.77 -19.07
C ASN A 247 -5.28 5.12 -17.73
N PRO A 248 -3.95 5.34 -17.75
CA PRO A 248 -3.16 5.56 -16.54
C PRO A 248 -3.57 6.84 -15.80
N PRO A 249 -3.61 6.81 -14.45
CA PRO A 249 -3.91 8.00 -13.67
C PRO A 249 -2.79 9.05 -13.79
N LYS A 250 -3.14 10.34 -13.62
CA LYS A 250 -2.16 11.43 -13.51
C LYS A 250 -1.40 11.29 -12.19
N LEU A 251 -0.09 11.09 -12.25
CA LEU A 251 0.80 11.02 -11.09
C LEU A 251 1.80 12.17 -11.11
N ILE A 252 2.07 12.74 -9.94
CA ILE A 252 3.02 13.84 -9.75
C ILE A 252 4.15 13.33 -8.86
N ALA A 253 5.36 13.29 -9.42
CA ALA A 253 6.59 12.89 -8.74
C ALA A 253 7.17 14.08 -7.97
N ARG A 254 6.68 14.34 -6.76
CA ARG A 254 7.10 15.47 -5.92
C ARG A 254 6.72 15.29 -4.46
N ASP A 255 7.42 15.98 -3.57
CA ASP A 255 7.04 16.05 -2.15
C ASP A 255 5.62 16.60 -1.99
N VAL A 256 4.86 16.01 -1.07
CA VAL A 256 3.45 16.36 -0.87
C VAL A 256 3.28 17.82 -0.43
N LEU A 257 4.18 18.36 0.41
CA LEU A 257 4.07 19.73 0.91
C LEU A 257 4.33 20.76 -0.18
N GLU A 258 5.04 20.38 -1.23
CA GLU A 258 5.27 21.21 -2.43
C GLU A 258 4.17 21.04 -3.47
N ALA A 259 3.71 19.81 -3.69
CA ALA A 259 2.77 19.50 -4.76
C ALA A 259 1.32 19.87 -4.42
N LEU A 260 0.91 19.65 -3.17
CA LEU A 260 -0.50 19.73 -2.78
C LEU A 260 -1.13 21.11 -3.03
N PRO A 261 -0.50 22.25 -2.69
CA PRO A 261 -1.09 23.56 -2.95
C PRO A 261 -1.35 23.83 -4.44
N VAL A 262 -0.47 23.34 -5.31
CA VAL A 262 -0.59 23.47 -6.78
C VAL A 262 -1.68 22.55 -7.30
N VAL A 263 -1.72 21.29 -6.83
CA VAL A 263 -2.78 20.35 -7.24
C VAL A 263 -4.14 20.90 -6.86
N LEU A 264 -4.32 21.35 -5.62
CA LEU A 264 -5.59 21.87 -5.13
C LEU A 264 -6.07 23.11 -5.90
N SER A 265 -5.17 23.98 -6.37
CA SER A 265 -5.56 25.16 -7.15
C SER A 265 -5.96 24.84 -8.60
N GLU A 266 -5.53 23.70 -9.14
CA GLU A 266 -5.86 23.23 -10.50
C GLU A 266 -7.15 22.39 -10.56
N LEU A 267 -7.70 21.95 -9.42
CA LEU A 267 -8.89 21.09 -9.41
C LEU A 267 -10.15 21.84 -9.90
N PRO A 268 -11.02 21.20 -10.70
CA PRO A 268 -12.28 21.80 -11.19
C PRO A 268 -13.10 22.39 -10.04
N THR A 269 -13.60 23.62 -10.19
CA THR A 269 -14.35 24.34 -9.13
C THR A 269 -15.68 23.68 -8.79
N ASP A 270 -16.28 23.00 -9.77
CA ASP A 270 -17.63 22.41 -9.66
C ASP A 270 -17.64 20.99 -9.07
N ALA A 271 -16.46 20.42 -8.80
CA ALA A 271 -16.31 19.15 -8.08
C ALA A 271 -16.25 19.32 -6.55
N THR A 272 -16.36 18.23 -5.79
CA THR A 272 -15.94 18.19 -4.37
C THR A 272 -14.52 17.66 -4.28
N ILE A 273 -13.66 18.33 -3.49
CA ILE A 273 -12.30 17.85 -3.23
C ILE A 273 -12.35 16.75 -2.18
N CYS A 274 -11.83 15.58 -2.52
CA CYS A 274 -11.62 14.47 -1.59
C CYS A 274 -10.17 14.03 -1.66
N LEU A 275 -9.39 14.46 -0.67
CA LEU A 275 -8.06 13.94 -0.39
C LEU A 275 -8.20 12.56 0.24
N PHE A 276 -7.32 11.62 -0.09
CA PHE A 276 -7.22 10.38 0.66
C PHE A 276 -5.77 9.89 0.72
N HIS A 277 -5.52 9.02 1.68
CA HIS A 277 -4.26 8.31 1.83
C HIS A 277 -4.50 6.98 2.51
N SER A 278 -3.70 5.97 2.17
CA SER A 278 -3.86 4.62 2.71
C SER A 278 -2.53 3.99 3.10
N HIS A 279 -2.28 3.89 4.41
CA HIS A 279 -1.00 3.45 4.98
C HIS A 279 0.19 4.26 4.45
N THR A 280 0.05 5.58 4.36
CA THR A 280 1.11 6.48 3.87
C THR A 280 1.50 7.47 4.96
N VAL A 281 0.55 8.25 5.44
CA VAL A 281 0.83 9.42 6.29
C VAL A 281 1.31 8.98 7.68
N TYR A 282 0.94 7.78 8.15
CA TYR A 282 1.48 7.24 9.40
C TYR A 282 3.01 7.07 9.39
N GLN A 283 3.60 6.92 8.20
CA GLN A 283 5.05 6.76 8.01
C GLN A 283 5.80 8.10 8.05
N PHE A 284 5.10 9.22 7.90
CA PHE A 284 5.72 10.54 7.89
C PHE A 284 6.22 10.93 9.29
N PRO A 285 7.33 11.67 9.40
CA PRO A 285 7.69 12.35 10.65
C PRO A 285 6.55 13.25 11.13
N GLN A 286 6.41 13.40 12.45
CA GLN A 286 5.34 14.22 13.05
C GLN A 286 5.29 15.65 12.47
N GLU A 287 6.45 16.29 12.32
CA GLU A 287 6.56 17.64 11.74
C GLU A 287 5.96 17.73 10.33
N ILE A 288 6.18 16.72 9.50
CA ILE A 288 5.63 16.67 8.14
C ILE A 288 4.11 16.49 8.18
N ARG A 289 3.58 15.68 9.10
CA ARG A 289 2.13 15.53 9.29
C ARG A 289 1.48 16.83 9.74
N ASP A 290 2.09 17.54 10.69
CA ASP A 290 1.57 18.80 11.21
C ASP A 290 1.54 19.87 10.11
N ARG A 291 2.60 19.94 9.28
CA ARG A 291 2.66 20.84 8.13
C ARG A 291 1.61 20.48 7.06
N LEU A 292 1.43 19.21 6.76
CA LEU A 292 0.41 18.75 5.82
C LEU A 292 -0.99 19.13 6.30
N SER A 293 -1.32 18.81 7.56
CA SER A 293 -2.61 19.17 8.17
C SER A 293 -2.84 20.68 8.16
N SER A 294 -1.80 21.47 8.41
CA SER A 294 -1.88 22.94 8.40
C SER A 294 -2.16 23.49 7.00
N GLN A 295 -1.51 22.96 5.97
CA GLN A 295 -1.75 23.35 4.58
C GLN A 295 -3.18 23.02 4.12
N ILE A 296 -3.68 21.85 4.51
CA ILE A 296 -5.06 21.41 4.21
C ILE A 296 -6.07 22.35 4.89
N ALA A 297 -5.87 22.66 6.17
CA ALA A 297 -6.71 23.58 6.92
C ALA A 297 -6.69 25.00 6.32
N GLU A 298 -5.51 25.53 5.99
CA GLU A 298 -5.37 26.86 5.37
C GLU A 298 -6.10 26.94 4.03
N TYR A 299 -5.96 25.92 3.17
CA TYR A 299 -6.66 25.89 1.88
C TYR A 299 -8.18 25.86 2.05
N SER A 300 -8.68 25.23 3.13
CA SER A 300 -10.11 25.11 3.40
C SER A 300 -10.84 26.44 3.63
N ARG A 301 -10.11 27.52 3.93
CA ARG A 301 -10.64 28.90 3.95
C ARG A 301 -11.14 29.38 2.59
N ARG A 302 -10.63 28.79 1.51
CA ARG A 302 -11.03 29.12 0.12
C ARG A 302 -12.12 28.17 -0.38
N ARG A 303 -12.01 26.89 -0.04
CA ARG A 303 -12.89 25.85 -0.56
C ARG A 303 -12.92 24.66 0.37
N ASN A 304 -14.13 24.25 0.75
CA ASN A 304 -14.35 23.06 1.56
C ASN A 304 -13.78 21.83 0.88
N LEU A 305 -13.21 20.94 1.70
CA LEU A 305 -12.68 19.66 1.24
C LEU A 305 -12.88 18.59 2.30
N PHE A 306 -12.72 17.35 1.86
CA PHE A 306 -12.72 16.18 2.70
C PHE A 306 -11.37 15.48 2.65
N GLU A 307 -10.98 14.87 3.75
CA GLU A 307 -9.83 13.98 3.86
C GLU A 307 -10.31 12.62 4.36
N VAL A 308 -10.04 11.57 3.59
CA VAL A 308 -10.25 10.17 3.98
C VAL A 308 -8.90 9.57 4.37
N SER A 309 -8.73 9.34 5.66
CA SER A 309 -7.53 8.72 6.23
C SER A 309 -7.77 7.24 6.46
N PHE A 310 -6.99 6.38 5.81
CA PHE A 310 -6.95 4.95 6.11
C PHE A 310 -5.56 4.56 6.61
N GLU A 311 -5.34 4.66 7.92
CA GLU A 311 -4.00 4.62 8.52
C GLU A 311 -3.90 3.63 9.69
N TRP A 312 -2.69 3.10 9.90
CA TRP A 312 -2.36 2.30 11.08
C TRP A 312 -1.44 3.08 12.01
N TRP A 313 -2.05 3.88 12.87
CA TRP A 313 -1.32 4.72 13.82
C TRP A 313 -0.60 3.88 14.88
N ARG A 314 0.61 4.30 15.27
CA ARG A 314 1.41 3.65 16.31
C ARG A 314 0.61 3.54 17.61
N GLY A 315 0.60 2.35 18.21
CA GLY A 315 -0.13 2.08 19.44
C GLY A 315 -1.61 1.74 19.25
N ARG A 316 -2.10 1.65 18.01
CA ARG A 316 -3.43 1.10 17.69
C ARG A 316 -3.31 -0.38 17.34
N ASP A 317 -4.30 -1.16 17.77
CA ASP A 317 -4.35 -2.60 17.49
C ASP A 317 -4.70 -2.92 16.03
N GLN A 318 -5.39 -2.00 15.36
CA GLN A 318 -5.87 -2.18 14.01
C GLN A 318 -5.93 -0.84 13.25
N PRO A 319 -5.80 -0.87 11.92
CA PRO A 319 -6.03 0.28 11.05
C PRO A 319 -7.41 0.93 11.23
N MET A 320 -7.46 2.24 11.10
CA MET A 320 -8.65 3.06 11.23
C MET A 320 -8.96 3.75 9.90
N LEU A 321 -10.24 3.79 9.54
CA LEU A 321 -10.77 4.60 8.45
C LEU A 321 -11.47 5.81 9.07
N GLU A 322 -11.00 6.99 8.75
CA GLU A 322 -11.44 8.27 9.33
C GLU A 322 -11.81 9.24 8.21
N LEU A 323 -12.83 10.05 8.45
CA LEU A 323 -13.26 11.12 7.55
C LEU A 323 -13.16 12.46 8.27
N SER A 324 -12.30 13.32 7.75
CA SER A 324 -12.14 14.71 8.19
C SER A 324 -12.82 15.66 7.23
N ARG A 325 -13.59 16.60 7.79
CA ARG A 325 -14.30 17.67 7.08
C ARG A 325 -13.57 18.97 7.36
N PHE A 326 -13.14 19.64 6.30
CA PHE A 326 -12.45 20.92 6.41
C PHE A 326 -13.33 22.04 5.87
N HIS A 327 -13.63 23.01 6.73
CA HIS A 327 -14.38 24.22 6.41
C HIS A 327 -13.83 25.38 7.22
N ASP A 328 -13.40 26.45 6.53
CA ASP A 328 -12.91 27.68 7.15
C ASP A 328 -11.89 27.43 8.27
N ASP A 329 -10.81 26.72 7.95
CA ASP A 329 -9.70 26.35 8.85
C ASP A 329 -10.08 25.38 9.99
N THR A 330 -11.34 24.95 10.04
CA THR A 330 -11.83 24.01 11.05
C THR A 330 -11.81 22.59 10.51
N ARG A 331 -11.22 21.67 11.27
CA ARG A 331 -11.24 20.22 11.01
C ARG A 331 -12.22 19.53 11.94
N ASN A 332 -13.21 18.84 11.38
CA ASN A 332 -14.08 17.92 12.11
C ASN A 332 -13.81 16.48 11.67
N GLU A 333 -13.20 15.69 12.55
CA GLU A 333 -12.81 14.31 12.28
C GLU A 333 -13.82 13.32 12.86
N GLN A 334 -14.09 12.24 12.11
CA GLN A 334 -14.98 11.17 12.51
C GLN A 334 -14.36 9.82 12.16
N LEU A 335 -14.25 8.94 13.16
CA LEU A 335 -13.97 7.52 12.93
C LEU A 335 -15.15 6.87 12.21
N LEU A 336 -14.87 6.24 11.06
CA LEU A 336 -15.84 5.52 10.24
C LEU A 336 -15.82 4.02 10.48
N ALA A 337 -14.63 3.42 10.47
CA ALA A 337 -14.47 1.97 10.58
C ALA A 337 -13.11 1.56 11.12
N TYR A 338 -13.04 0.32 11.58
CA TYR A 338 -11.79 -0.41 11.75
C TYR A 338 -11.61 -1.40 10.60
N CYS A 339 -10.39 -1.54 10.07
CA CYS A 339 -10.15 -2.27 8.84
C CYS A 339 -8.99 -3.25 8.95
N ASN A 340 -9.02 -4.30 8.14
CA ASN A 340 -7.84 -5.12 7.84
C ASN A 340 -6.76 -4.26 7.14
N PRO A 341 -5.46 -4.43 7.43
CA PRO A 341 -4.38 -3.67 6.76
C PRO A 341 -4.33 -3.79 5.24
N HIS A 342 -4.89 -4.87 4.68
CA HIS A 342 -5.00 -5.11 3.24
C HIS A 342 -6.42 -4.96 2.70
N GLY A 343 -7.42 -4.66 3.53
CA GLY A 343 -8.81 -4.43 3.11
C GLY A 343 -9.69 -5.69 3.03
N GLU A 344 -9.22 -6.84 3.53
CA GLU A 344 -9.98 -8.10 3.51
C GLU A 344 -11.29 -8.07 4.29
N TRP A 345 -11.32 -7.24 5.34
CA TRP A 345 -12.51 -7.04 6.17
C TRP A 345 -12.59 -5.59 6.65
N MET A 346 -13.80 -5.16 6.96
CA MET A 346 -14.08 -3.87 7.57
C MET A 346 -15.17 -4.02 8.63
N GLN A 347 -14.97 -3.39 9.79
CA GLN A 347 -15.96 -3.25 10.85
C GLN A 347 -16.41 -1.79 10.93
N TRP A 348 -17.62 -1.52 10.45
CA TRP A 348 -18.17 -0.17 10.46
C TRP A 348 -18.52 0.26 11.89
N ALA A 349 -18.15 1.48 12.26
CA ALA A 349 -18.31 2.04 13.60
C ALA A 349 -19.19 3.32 13.61
N TYR A 350 -19.32 3.99 12.47
CA TYR A 350 -20.06 5.24 12.38
C TYR A 350 -21.58 5.03 12.26
N ARG A 351 -22.32 5.64 13.19
CA ARG A 351 -23.78 5.75 13.15
C ARG A 351 -24.12 7.11 12.54
N GLY A 352 -24.15 7.18 11.21
CA GLY A 352 -24.68 8.36 10.53
C GLY A 352 -26.13 8.62 10.93
N HIS A 353 -26.57 9.87 10.85
CA HIS A 353 -28.00 10.16 10.86
C HIS A 353 -28.54 9.70 9.50
N MET A 354 -29.46 8.73 9.51
CA MET A 354 -30.10 8.21 8.30
C MET A 354 -30.85 9.30 7.54
#